data_AF-A0A438GLA2-F1
#
_entry.id   AF-A0A438GLA2-F1
#
_cell.length_a   1.000
_cell.length_b   1.000
_cell.length_c   1.000
_cell.angle_alpha   90.00
_cell.angle_beta   90.00
_cell.angle_gamma   90.00
#
_symmetry.space_group_name_H-M   'P 1'
#
loop_
_entity.id
_entity.type
_entity.pdbx_description
1 polymer ?
#
loop_
_entity_poly.entity_id
_entity_poly.type
_entity_poly.pdbx_seq_one_letter_code
_entity_poly.pdbx_strand_id
1 'polypeptide(L)'
;MPNSLEVKVEPPVLSFSATGEKKSFSVRVDGPEITMHPIISGAILWKDGVHVVRTPLVVYTVLHQKLSRTEVSLNEHRHQT
;
A
#
# COMPACT_ATOMS: atom_id res chain seq x y z
N MET A 1 7.80 -5.58 10.72
CA MET A 1 7.59 -4.69 9.56
C MET A 1 8.97 -4.37 9.01
N PRO A 2 9.22 -4.43 7.69
CA PRO A 2 10.49 -3.93 7.16
C PRO A 2 10.66 -2.47 7.60
N ASN A 3 11.88 -2.09 7.95
CA ASN A 3 12.24 -0.84 8.66
C ASN A 3 11.92 0.48 7.91
N SER A 4 11.13 0.43 6.84
CA SER A 4 10.79 1.58 5.98
C SER A 4 9.36 2.09 6.15
N LEU A 5 8.42 1.32 6.71
CA LEU A 5 7.03 1.75 6.87
C LEU A 5 6.67 1.97 8.34
N GLU A 6 6.14 3.16 8.63
CA GLU A 6 5.46 3.47 9.86
C GLU A 6 3.96 3.24 9.68
N VAL A 7 3.36 2.41 10.53
CA VAL A 7 1.91 2.13 10.53
C VAL A 7 1.34 2.55 11.87
N LYS A 8 0.43 3.53 11.86
CA LYS A 8 -0.29 4.01 13.04
C LYS A 8 -1.76 3.65 12.95
N VAL A 9 -2.31 3.18 14.07
CA VAL A 9 -3.74 2.86 14.20
C VAL A 9 -4.34 3.73 15.31
N GLU A 10 -5.43 4.44 15.00
CA GLU A 10 -6.09 5.34 15.93
C GLU A 10 -7.61 5.07 15.97
N PRO A 11 -8.20 4.79 17.14
CA PRO A 11 -7.52 4.56 18.43
C PRO A 11 -6.77 3.21 18.45
N PRO A 12 -5.75 3.05 19.33
CA PRO A 12 -5.00 1.79 19.45
C PRO A 12 -5.78 0.68 20.17
N VAL A 13 -6.89 1.03 20.84
CA VAL A 13 -7.76 0.10 21.57
C VAL A 13 -9.21 0.39 21.20
N LEU A 14 -9.97 -0.67 20.92
CA LEU A 14 -11.40 -0.61 20.68
C LEU A 14 -12.13 -1.28 21.85
N SER A 15 -12.89 -0.50 22.61
CA SER A 15 -13.68 -0.99 23.74
C SER A 15 -15.14 -1.15 23.36
N PHE A 16 -15.70 -2.34 23.58
CA PHE A 16 -17.10 -2.66 23.29
C PHE A 16 -17.86 -2.87 24.61
N SER A 17 -19.06 -2.33 24.72
CA SER A 17 -19.90 -2.45 25.93
C SER A 17 -21.17 -3.27 25.71
N ALA A 18 -21.56 -3.50 24.46
CA ALA A 18 -22.77 -4.24 24.11
C ALA A 18 -22.59 -5.10 22.85
N THR A 19 -23.39 -6.16 22.76
CA THR A 19 -23.45 -7.00 21.55
C THR A 19 -24.00 -6.19 20.38
N GLY A 20 -23.34 -6.28 19.22
CA GLY A 20 -23.74 -5.56 18.01
C GLY A 20 -23.20 -4.14 17.88
N GLU A 21 -22.46 -3.65 18.87
CA GLU A 21 -21.78 -2.36 18.78
C GLU A 21 -20.73 -2.36 17.67
N LYS A 22 -20.69 -1.28 16.89
CA LYS A 22 -19.69 -1.07 15.83
C LYS A 22 -18.71 0.00 16.26
N LYS A 23 -17.42 -0.28 16.05
CA LYS A 23 -16.34 0.69 16.23
C LYS A 23 -15.58 0.87 14.92
N SER A 24 -15.07 2.07 14.73
CA SER A 24 -14.22 2.43 13.60
C SER A 24 -12.81 2.74 14.09
N PHE A 25 -11.83 2.49 13.24
CA PHE A 25 -10.44 2.89 13.44
C PHE A 25 -9.88 3.42 12.13
N SER A 26 -8.87 4.27 12.24
CA SER A 26 -8.11 4.79 11.12
C SER A 26 -6.74 4.15 11.07
N VAL A 27 -6.23 3.91 9.87
CA VAL A 27 -4.87 3.42 9.63
C VAL A 27 -4.12 4.48 8.83
N ARG A 28 -3.04 5.00 9.39
CA ARG A 28 -2.09 5.85 8.68
C ARG A 28 -0.85 5.03 8.34
N VAL A 29 -0.42 5.10 7.09
CA VAL A 29 0.77 4.41 6.58
C VAL A 29 1.69 5.47 6.01
N ASP A 30 2.85 5.64 6.63
CA ASP A 30 3.88 6.59 6.21
C ASP A 30 5.16 5.82 5.86
N GLY A 31 5.91 6.30 4.87
CA GLY A 31 7.13 5.65 4.41
C GLY A 31 7.72 6.30 3.17
N PRO A 32 8.91 5.85 2.73
CA PRO A 32 9.54 6.35 1.52
C PRO A 32 8.76 5.88 0.28
N GLU A 33 9.04 6.53 -0.85
CA GLU A 33 8.51 6.11 -2.14
C GLU A 33 8.86 4.65 -2.42
N ILE A 34 7.85 3.87 -2.81
CA ILE A 34 8.00 2.45 -3.07
C ILE A 34 8.34 2.29 -4.56
N THR A 35 9.54 1.80 -4.84
CA THR A 35 9.98 1.46 -6.21
C THR A 35 9.36 0.15 -6.69
N MET A 36 9.54 -0.22 -7.97
CA MET A 36 8.83 -1.31 -8.66
C MET A 36 8.72 -2.68 -7.94
N HIS A 37 9.51 -2.99 -6.91
CA HIS A 37 9.75 -4.37 -6.50
C HIS A 37 9.78 -4.75 -5.01
N PRO A 38 9.32 -3.93 -4.04
CA PRO A 38 8.84 -4.55 -2.81
C PRO A 38 7.34 -4.36 -2.63
N ILE A 39 6.59 -5.45 -2.85
CA ILE A 39 5.28 -5.63 -2.19
C ILE A 39 5.56 -5.81 -0.71
N ILE A 40 5.06 -4.89 0.11
CA ILE A 40 5.17 -4.99 1.57
C ILE A 40 3.82 -5.42 2.10
N SER A 41 3.78 -6.56 2.78
CA SER A 41 2.55 -7.07 3.39
C SER A 41 2.70 -7.22 4.91
N GLY A 42 1.58 -7.07 5.59
CA GLY A 42 1.45 -7.20 7.03
C GLY A 42 0.00 -7.35 7.44
N ALA A 43 -0.27 -7.24 8.73
CA ALA A 43 -1.63 -7.20 9.23
C ALA A 43 -1.71 -6.43 10.55
N ILE A 44 -2.83 -5.75 10.76
CA ILE A 44 -3.23 -5.27 12.07
C ILE A 44 -3.96 -6.43 12.76
N LEU A 45 -3.58 -6.69 14.02
CA LEU A 45 -4.17 -7.74 14.83
C LEU A 45 -4.86 -7.11 16.03
N TRP A 46 -6.18 -7.24 16.10
CA TRP A 46 -6.95 -6.94 17.30
C TRP A 46 -7.03 -8.19 18.15
N LYS A 47 -6.57 -8.11 19.39
CA LYS A 47 -6.55 -9.23 20.34
C LYS A 47 -7.21 -8.80 21.64
N ASP A 48 -8.15 -9.60 22.13
CA ASP A 48 -8.80 -9.41 23.43
C ASP A 48 -8.38 -10.49 24.46
N GLY A 49 -7.52 -11.43 24.05
CA GLY A 49 -7.08 -12.59 24.85
C GLY A 49 -7.75 -13.91 24.44
N VAL A 50 -8.89 -13.86 23.75
CA VAL A 50 -9.65 -15.03 23.28
C VAL A 50 -9.77 -15.03 21.75
N HIS A 51 -10.18 -13.90 21.18
CA HIS A 51 -10.38 -13.68 19.76
C HIS A 51 -9.18 -12.95 19.15
N VAL A 52 -8.90 -13.25 17.89
CA VAL A 52 -7.92 -12.53 17.07
C VAL A 52 -8.59 -12.11 15.77
N VAL A 53 -8.84 -10.82 15.61
CA VAL A 53 -9.35 -10.25 14.36
C VAL A 53 -8.16 -9.75 13.55
N ARG A 54 -7.95 -10.35 12.37
CA ARG A 54 -6.84 -10.02 11.47
C ARG A 54 -7.32 -9.13 10.32
N THR A 55 -6.72 -7.96 10.19
CA THR A 55 -6.93 -7.04 9.07
C THR A 55 -5.68 -7.02 8.19
N PRO A 56 -5.67 -7.67 7.02
CA PRO A 56 -4.53 -7.65 6.10
C PRO A 56 -4.24 -6.25 5.56
N LEU A 57 -2.96 -5.87 5.51
CA LEU A 57 -2.49 -4.63 4.91
C LEU A 57 -1.43 -4.96 3.87
N VAL A 58 -1.65 -4.54 2.62
CA VAL A 58 -0.71 -4.75 1.51
C VAL A 58 -0.42 -3.39 0.89
N VAL A 59 0.85 -3.03 0.84
CA VAL A 59 1.34 -1.81 0.21
C VAL A 59 2.16 -2.20 -1.01
N TYR A 60 1.78 -1.67 -2.16
CA TYR A 60 2.42 -1.95 -3.43
C TYR A 60 2.34 -0.71 -4.31
N THR A 61 3.31 -0.56 -5.21
CA THR A 61 3.26 0.43 -6.28
C THR A 61 2.64 -0.20 -7.53
N VAL A 62 1.84 0.56 -8.28
CA VAL A 62 1.39 0.15 -9.61
C VAL A 62 2.34 0.79 -10.61
N LEU A 63 2.89 -0.02 -11.51
CA LEU A 63 3.64 0.45 -12.65
C LEU A 63 2.86 1.52 -13.41
N HIS A 64 3.28 2.79 -13.32
CA HIS A 64 2.99 3.73 -14.38
C HIS A 64 3.95 3.36 -15.51
N GLN A 65 3.48 2.59 -16.50
CA GLN A 65 4.21 2.50 -17.76
C GLN A 65 4.26 3.92 -18.33
N LYS A 66 5.34 4.66 -18.06
CA LYS A 66 5.79 5.68 -18.99
C LYS A 66 6.11 4.91 -20.26
N LEU A 67 5.16 4.84 -21.18
CA LEU A 67 5.50 4.68 -22.59
C LEU A 67 6.32 5.91 -22.92
N SER A 68 7.64 5.82 -22.76
CA SER A 68 8.56 6.79 -23.35
C SER A 68 8.43 6.63 -24.85
N ARG A 69 7.47 7.34 -25.45
CA ARG A 69 7.42 7.54 -26.89
C ARG A 69 8.60 8.43 -27.26
N THR A 70 9.77 7.82 -27.39
CA THR A 70 10.91 8.41 -28.09
C THR A 70 11.71 7.28 -28.72
N GLU A 71 11.26 6.86 -29.91
CA GLU A 71 12.08 6.42 -31.05
C GLU A 71 11.15 6.14 -32.26
N VAL A 72 10.45 7.18 -32.71
CA VAL A 72 10.06 7.31 -34.13
C VAL A 72 10.44 8.73 -34.55
N SER A 73 11.74 8.97 -34.63
CA SER A 73 12.33 10.17 -35.23
C SER A 73 13.77 9.85 -35.58
N LEU A 74 13.97 8.85 -36.45
CA LEU A 74 15.21 8.55 -37.18
C LEU A 74 14.89 7.38 -38.12
N ASN A 75 14.09 7.64 -39.17
CA ASN A 75 14.10 6.91 -40.45
C ASN A 75 12.95 7.36 -41.38
N GLU A 76 12.95 8.64 -41.80
CA GLU A 76 12.22 9.07 -43.02
C GLU A 76 13.03 10.08 -43.86
N HIS A 77 14.36 10.11 -43.74
CA HIS A 77 15.24 10.94 -44.58
C HIS A 77 16.33 10.11 -45.28
N ARG A 78 15.94 8.99 -45.87
CA ARG A 78 16.66 8.36 -46.96
C ARG A 78 15.61 7.81 -47.91
N HIS A 79 15.24 8.60 -48.92
CA HIS A 79 14.85 8.21 -50.28
C HIS A 79 14.29 9.46 -50.97
N GLN A 80 15.19 10.42 -51.24
CA GLN A 80 15.01 11.39 -52.31
C GLN A 80 16.27 11.33 -53.18
N THR A 81 16.14 10.64 -54.30
CA THR A 81 16.79 10.87 -55.60
C THR A 81 15.82 10.39 -56.65
#